data_AF-R7V5Y5-F1
#
_entry.id   AF-R7V5Y5-F1
#
_cell.length_a   1.000
_cell.length_b   1.000
_cell.length_c   1.000
_cell.angle_alpha   90.00
_cell.angle_beta   90.00
_cell.angle_gamma   90.00
#
_symmetry.space_group_name_H-M   'P 1'
#
loop_
_entity.id
_entity.type
_entity.pdbx_description
1 polymer ?
#
loop_
_entity_poly.entity_id
_entity_poly.type
_entity_poly.pdbx_seq_one_letter_code
_entity_poly.pdbx_strand_id
1 'polypeptide(L)'
;MAKFHSVADLEFLYKKAVGYAAKQLSESQWNKNWQLVKYFYRDTSEERKLTVQRDQIMEMYVNDNNGDPRCPINGRLNGLHFATNINYGTGLPYEKTPYEKWRFIVPHAVMYRKCPNVYFSNFFCHWSGGPHHLSLVMTRSGSDADRFCLEHLPPVDMETNTFLRIQQQNDKTMTSIVNHGIWVEIFYTENVPIPPVDIKNPEWFLNDPENVNPQQGELQKPDDCRTCNVDR
;
A
#
# COMPACT_ATOMS: atom_id res chain seq x y z
N MET A 1 -26.60 7.76 1.73
CA MET A 1 -25.22 7.39 1.36
C MET A 1 -24.35 7.55 2.59
N ALA A 2 -23.53 6.55 2.91
CA ALA A 2 -22.50 6.73 3.94
C ALA A 2 -21.57 7.86 3.48
N LYS A 3 -21.31 8.83 4.36
CA LYS A 3 -20.42 9.95 4.05
C LYS A 3 -18.98 9.44 4.07
N PHE A 4 -18.23 9.65 3.00
CA PHE A 4 -16.79 9.41 3.00
C PHE A 4 -16.11 10.22 4.10
N HIS A 5 -14.97 9.73 4.59
CA HIS A 5 -14.13 10.48 5.51
C HIS A 5 -13.77 11.84 4.93
N SER A 6 -13.87 12.87 5.76
CA SER A 6 -13.32 14.20 5.45
C SER A 6 -11.79 14.19 5.57
N VAL A 7 -11.13 15.24 5.06
CA VAL A 7 -9.68 15.42 5.27
C VAL A 7 -9.34 15.43 6.76
N ALA A 8 -10.16 16.05 7.61
CA ALA A 8 -9.95 16.06 9.06
C ALA A 8 -10.06 14.66 9.69
N ASP A 9 -10.99 13.83 9.23
CA ASP A 9 -11.09 12.43 9.66
C ASP A 9 -9.84 11.64 9.27
N LEU A 10 -9.33 11.86 8.05
CA LEU A 10 -8.10 11.22 7.57
C LEU A 10 -6.86 11.69 8.33
N GLU A 11 -6.72 12.99 8.60
CA GLU A 11 -5.63 13.50 9.44
C GLU A 11 -5.66 12.90 10.85
N PHE A 12 -6.86 12.72 11.42
CA PHE A 12 -7.04 12.05 12.70
C PHE A 12 -6.62 10.58 12.63
N LEU A 13 -7.05 9.85 11.59
CA LEU A 13 -6.64 8.46 11.37
C LEU A 13 -5.12 8.32 11.17
N TYR A 14 -4.49 9.25 10.44
CA TYR A 14 -3.04 9.30 10.28
C TYR A 14 -2.34 9.47 11.62
N LYS A 15 -2.82 10.37 12.49
CA LYS A 15 -2.31 10.54 13.86
C LYS A 15 -2.48 9.27 14.71
N LYS A 16 -3.62 8.56 14.60
CA LYS A 16 -3.80 7.26 15.29
C LYS A 16 -2.82 6.22 14.78
N ALA A 17 -2.58 6.15 13.47
CA ALA A 17 -1.58 5.25 12.89
C ALA A 17 -0.16 5.56 13.41
N VAL A 18 0.22 6.84 13.48
CA VAL A 18 1.52 7.28 14.02
C VAL A 18 1.64 6.89 15.49
N GLY A 19 0.59 7.12 16.30
CA GLY A 19 0.56 6.72 17.71
C GLY A 19 0.67 5.21 17.90
N TYR A 20 -0.02 4.42 17.08
CA TYR A 20 0.09 2.96 17.09
C TYR A 20 1.52 2.51 16.76
N ALA A 21 2.08 3.01 15.66
CA ALA A 21 3.45 2.71 15.24
C ALA A 21 4.48 3.08 16.30
N ALA A 22 4.36 4.26 16.92
CA ALA A 22 5.26 4.72 17.99
C ALA A 22 5.20 3.78 19.20
N LYS A 23 3.99 3.35 19.61
CA LYS A 23 3.81 2.37 20.69
C LYS A 23 4.50 1.06 20.34
N GLN A 24 4.23 0.50 19.15
CA GLN A 24 4.87 -0.73 18.68
C GLN A 24 6.40 -0.60 18.69
N LEU A 25 6.96 0.47 18.15
CA LEU A 25 8.41 0.68 18.12
C LEU A 25 9.02 0.88 19.51
N SER A 26 8.26 1.40 20.48
CA SER A 26 8.74 1.57 21.86
C SER A 26 8.76 0.24 22.63
N GLU A 27 7.72 -0.58 22.47
CA GLU A 27 7.50 -1.84 23.19
C GLU A 27 8.18 -3.05 22.51
N SER A 28 8.48 -2.93 21.21
CA SER A 28 9.03 -4.02 20.41
C SER A 28 10.49 -4.33 20.72
N GLN A 29 10.79 -5.63 20.85
CA GLN A 29 12.15 -6.18 20.87
C GLN A 29 12.75 -6.34 19.46
N TRP A 30 11.99 -6.03 18.40
CA TRP A 30 12.41 -6.19 17.01
C TRP A 30 13.28 -5.01 16.53
N ASN A 31 14.00 -5.24 15.43
CA ASN A 31 14.96 -4.29 14.87
C ASN A 31 14.30 -2.94 14.53
N LYS A 32 14.73 -1.87 15.22
CA LYS A 32 14.29 -0.48 14.97
C LYS A 32 15.00 0.18 13.79
N ASN A 33 15.89 -0.54 13.11
CA ASN A 33 16.64 -0.03 11.97
C ASN A 33 15.77 -0.08 10.72
N TRP A 34 15.76 1.03 9.99
CA TRP A 34 15.23 1.13 8.64
C TRP A 34 15.89 0.09 7.73
N GLN A 35 15.08 -0.76 7.11
CA GLN A 35 15.50 -1.76 6.15
C GLN A 35 15.20 -1.29 4.74
N LEU A 36 16.11 -1.56 3.80
CA LEU A 36 15.92 -1.18 2.40
C LEU A 36 14.85 -2.05 1.74
N VAL A 37 13.93 -1.40 1.04
CA VAL A 37 12.91 -2.04 0.21
C VAL A 37 13.32 -1.88 -1.25
N LYS A 38 13.50 -3.00 -1.96
CA LYS A 38 13.88 -2.99 -3.39
C LYS A 38 12.69 -3.01 -4.33
N TYR A 39 11.57 -3.59 -3.89
CA TYR A 39 10.41 -3.81 -4.73
C TYR A 39 9.13 -3.52 -3.94
N PHE A 40 8.17 -2.90 -4.60
CA PHE A 40 6.77 -3.03 -4.23
C PHE A 40 6.21 -4.22 -4.98
N TYR A 41 5.26 -4.93 -4.37
CA TYR A 41 4.78 -6.18 -4.94
C TYR A 41 3.29 -6.35 -4.78
N ARG A 42 2.72 -7.13 -5.68
CA ARG A 42 1.31 -7.42 -5.72
C ARG A 42 1.10 -8.90 -5.94
N ASP A 43 0.24 -9.47 -5.11
CA ASP A 43 -0.26 -10.82 -5.31
C ASP A 43 -1.51 -10.74 -6.20
N THR A 44 -1.62 -11.65 -7.16
CA THR A 44 -2.68 -11.68 -8.16
C THR A 44 -3.01 -13.09 -8.63
N SER A 45 -4.23 -13.26 -9.16
CA SER A 45 -4.69 -14.54 -9.72
C SER A 45 -3.90 -14.94 -10.97
N GLU A 46 -3.95 -16.24 -11.30
CA GLU A 46 -3.35 -16.78 -12.52
C GLU A 46 -3.97 -16.19 -13.79
N GLU A 47 -5.29 -16.02 -13.80
CA GLU A 47 -6.01 -15.40 -14.92
C GLU A 47 -5.51 -13.98 -15.20
N ARG A 48 -5.34 -13.18 -14.15
CA ARG A 48 -4.85 -11.82 -14.29
C ARG A 48 -3.38 -11.80 -14.72
N LYS A 49 -2.54 -12.70 -14.19
CA LYS A 49 -1.17 -12.88 -14.69
C LYS A 49 -1.15 -13.17 -16.19
N LEU A 50 -1.96 -14.13 -16.66
CA LEU A 50 -2.03 -14.51 -18.07
C LEU A 50 -2.51 -13.36 -18.96
N THR A 51 -3.51 -12.61 -18.50
CA THR A 51 -4.02 -11.41 -19.18
C THR A 51 -2.91 -10.37 -19.32
N VAL A 52 -2.21 -10.07 -18.23
CA VAL A 52 -1.11 -9.11 -18.19
C VAL A 52 0.08 -9.56 -19.07
N GLN A 53 0.37 -10.86 -19.13
CA GLN A 53 1.37 -11.42 -20.04
C GLN A 53 0.95 -11.33 -21.51
N ARG A 54 -0.34 -11.46 -21.83
CA ARG A 54 -0.84 -11.29 -23.19
C ARG A 54 -0.79 -9.82 -23.61
N ASP A 55 -1.28 -8.93 -22.77
CA ASP A 55 -1.51 -7.52 -23.10
C ASP A 55 -0.28 -6.64 -22.82
N GLN A 56 0.75 -7.21 -22.18
CA GLN A 56 2.00 -6.54 -21.81
C GLN A 56 1.77 -5.28 -20.96
N ILE A 57 0.69 -5.26 -20.19
CA ILE A 57 0.31 -4.15 -19.32
C ILE A 57 -0.53 -4.65 -18.17
N MET A 58 -0.25 -4.16 -16.97
CA MET A 58 -1.14 -4.28 -15.82
C MET A 58 -2.02 -3.03 -15.76
N GLU A 59 -3.27 -3.21 -16.18
CA GLU A 59 -4.26 -2.13 -16.19
C GLU A 59 -4.81 -1.86 -14.79
N MET A 60 -4.91 -0.59 -14.45
CA MET A 60 -5.61 -0.12 -13.26
C MET A 60 -7.09 -0.50 -13.30
N TYR A 61 -7.71 -0.54 -12.13
CA TYR A 61 -9.14 -0.74 -11.97
C TYR A 61 -9.67 0.15 -10.86
N VAL A 62 -10.98 0.39 -10.87
CA VAL A 62 -11.67 1.20 -9.84
C VAL A 62 -11.45 0.57 -8.46
N ASN A 63 -11.03 1.36 -7.48
CA ASN A 63 -10.88 0.85 -6.12
C ASN A 63 -12.21 0.30 -5.58
N ASP A 64 -12.17 -0.89 -4.99
CA ASP A 64 -13.33 -1.51 -4.36
C ASP A 64 -13.62 -0.91 -2.97
N ASN A 65 -14.55 -1.52 -2.23
CA ASN A 65 -14.91 -1.11 -0.87
C ASN A 65 -14.22 -1.95 0.22
N ASN A 66 -13.14 -2.69 -0.10
CA ASN A 66 -12.40 -3.44 0.90
C ASN A 66 -11.69 -2.52 1.89
N GLY A 67 -11.55 -2.97 3.13
CA GLY A 67 -11.00 -2.15 4.21
C GLY A 67 -12.04 -1.15 4.72
N ASP A 68 -11.68 0.13 4.85
CA ASP A 68 -12.64 1.15 5.33
C ASP A 68 -13.61 1.56 4.21
N PRO A 69 -14.93 1.26 4.31
CA PRO A 69 -15.89 1.63 3.28
C PRO A 69 -16.08 3.15 3.14
N ARG A 70 -15.61 3.94 4.11
CA ARG A 70 -15.64 5.41 4.07
C ARG A 70 -14.36 6.00 3.47
N CYS A 71 -13.41 5.18 3.03
CA CYS A 71 -12.20 5.66 2.38
C CYS A 71 -12.56 6.46 1.11
N PRO A 72 -12.04 7.70 0.94
CA PRO A 72 -12.46 8.53 -0.18
C PRO A 72 -12.18 7.95 -1.57
N ILE A 73 -11.17 7.11 -1.75
CA ILE A 73 -10.80 6.61 -3.07
C ILE A 73 -11.75 5.52 -3.61
N ASN A 74 -12.55 4.90 -2.73
CA ASN A 74 -13.44 3.79 -3.09
C ASN A 74 -14.47 4.23 -4.14
N GLY A 75 -14.57 3.47 -5.23
CA GLY A 75 -15.46 3.77 -6.35
C GLY A 75 -15.13 5.03 -7.14
N ARG A 76 -14.02 5.74 -6.81
CA ARG A 76 -13.71 7.08 -7.36
C ARG A 76 -12.35 7.21 -8.01
N LEU A 77 -11.38 6.37 -7.65
CA LEU A 77 -10.07 6.34 -8.31
C LEU A 77 -9.78 4.97 -8.92
N ASN A 78 -9.09 5.00 -10.07
CA ASN A 78 -8.47 3.82 -10.67
C ASN A 78 -7.04 3.69 -10.16
N GLY A 79 -6.63 2.47 -9.82
CA GLY A 79 -5.26 2.21 -9.41
C GLY A 79 -4.96 0.74 -9.19
N LEU A 80 -3.78 0.48 -8.66
CA LEU A 80 -3.25 -0.84 -8.35
C LEU A 80 -2.67 -0.85 -6.94
N HIS A 81 -3.12 -1.76 -6.09
CA HIS A 81 -2.52 -1.99 -4.77
C HIS A 81 -1.22 -2.78 -4.86
N PHE A 82 -0.20 -2.31 -4.15
CA PHE A 82 1.08 -2.99 -3.94
C PHE A 82 1.45 -2.97 -2.46
N ALA A 83 1.83 -4.10 -1.91
CA ALA A 83 2.43 -4.20 -0.59
C ALA A 83 3.89 -3.74 -0.61
N THR A 84 4.35 -3.18 0.51
CA THR A 84 5.74 -2.76 0.69
C THR A 84 6.46 -3.50 1.81
N ASN A 85 5.73 -4.27 2.63
CA ASN A 85 6.29 -4.99 3.77
C ASN A 85 7.25 -6.10 3.33
N ILE A 86 8.33 -6.25 4.07
CA ILE A 86 9.39 -7.24 3.80
C ILE A 86 9.60 -8.13 5.01
N ASN A 87 10.16 -9.32 4.76
CA ASN A 87 10.84 -10.07 5.81
C ASN A 87 12.09 -9.29 6.24
N TYR A 88 12.08 -8.76 7.46
CA TYR A 88 13.16 -7.92 7.99
C TYR A 88 14.51 -8.63 8.18
N GLY A 89 14.54 -9.97 8.12
CA GLY A 89 15.79 -10.74 8.12
C GLY A 89 16.43 -10.86 6.73
N THR A 90 15.64 -10.83 5.66
CA THR A 90 16.13 -11.04 4.28
C THR A 90 16.05 -9.79 3.39
N GLY A 91 15.21 -8.80 3.74
CA GLY A 91 14.94 -7.62 2.92
C GLY A 91 14.05 -7.89 1.70
N LEU A 92 13.48 -9.10 1.59
CA LEU A 92 12.63 -9.53 0.49
C LEU A 92 11.14 -9.52 0.89
N PRO A 93 10.20 -9.47 -0.07
CA PRO A 93 8.77 -9.69 0.20
C PRO A 93 8.54 -10.96 1.05
N TYR A 94 7.49 -10.96 1.89
CA TYR A 94 7.14 -12.15 2.68
C TYR A 94 6.77 -13.32 1.75
N GLU A 95 7.46 -14.46 1.88
CA GLU A 95 7.21 -15.65 1.06
C GLU A 95 5.77 -16.17 1.19
N LYS A 96 5.26 -16.14 2.43
CA LYS A 96 3.89 -16.48 2.77
C LYS A 96 2.98 -15.28 2.64
N THR A 97 1.82 -15.50 2.05
CA THR A 97 0.82 -14.46 1.83
C THR A 97 -0.59 -15.01 2.05
N PRO A 98 -1.50 -14.28 2.71
CA PRO A 98 -2.92 -14.66 2.75
C PRO A 98 -3.62 -14.38 1.41
N TYR A 99 -2.92 -13.80 0.43
CA TYR A 99 -3.44 -13.39 -0.86
C TYR A 99 -3.19 -14.46 -1.94
N GLU A 100 -3.24 -14.01 -3.19
CA GLU A 100 -3.18 -14.84 -4.38
C GLU A 100 -1.80 -15.47 -4.66
N LYS A 101 -1.83 -16.52 -5.49
CA LYS A 101 -0.69 -17.40 -5.78
C LYS A 101 0.48 -16.75 -6.54
N TRP A 102 0.21 -15.78 -7.42
CA TRP A 102 1.25 -15.19 -8.27
C TRP A 102 1.64 -13.81 -7.80
N ARG A 103 2.93 -13.56 -7.66
CA ARG A 103 3.47 -12.24 -7.28
C ARG A 103 4.08 -11.52 -8.46
N PHE A 104 3.67 -10.29 -8.64
CA PHE A 104 4.30 -9.32 -9.51
C PHE A 104 5.13 -8.35 -8.68
N ILE A 105 6.41 -8.16 -9.02
CA ILE A 105 7.27 -7.17 -8.36
C ILE A 105 7.58 -6.00 -9.29
N VAL A 106 7.67 -4.80 -8.71
CA VAL A 106 8.04 -3.57 -9.40
C VAL A 106 9.06 -2.81 -8.56
N PRO A 107 10.25 -2.49 -9.10
CA PRO A 107 11.19 -1.55 -8.51
C PRO A 107 10.52 -0.26 -8.03
N HIS A 108 10.66 0.03 -6.74
CA HIS A 108 10.07 1.21 -6.09
C HIS A 108 10.47 2.53 -6.81
N ALA A 109 11.72 2.61 -7.29
CA ALA A 109 12.27 3.79 -7.93
C ALA A 109 11.55 4.16 -9.23
N VAL A 110 11.08 3.15 -9.98
CA VAL A 110 10.34 3.37 -11.24
C VAL A 110 8.96 3.93 -10.94
N MET A 111 8.27 3.37 -9.93
CA MET A 111 6.97 3.86 -9.48
C MET A 111 7.08 5.29 -8.93
N TYR A 112 8.06 5.56 -8.07
CA TYR A 112 8.25 6.88 -7.47
C TYR A 112 8.62 7.97 -8.48
N ARG A 113 9.49 7.64 -9.46
CA ARG A 113 9.83 8.58 -10.53
C ARG A 113 8.62 9.00 -11.35
N LYS A 114 7.70 8.06 -11.63
CA LYS A 114 6.49 8.33 -12.41
C LYS A 114 5.38 9.00 -11.59
N CYS A 115 5.27 8.63 -10.31
CA CYS A 115 4.24 9.12 -9.40
C CYS A 115 4.86 9.63 -8.08
N PRO A 116 5.48 10.82 -8.06
CA PRO A 116 6.18 11.32 -6.88
C PRO A 116 5.24 11.90 -5.81
N ASN A 117 4.01 12.27 -6.15
CA ASN A 117 3.07 12.86 -5.21
C ASN A 117 2.38 11.76 -4.40
N VAL A 118 2.49 11.81 -3.07
CA VAL A 118 1.97 10.77 -2.18
C VAL A 118 1.00 11.35 -1.16
N TYR A 119 -0.11 10.64 -0.94
CA TYR A 119 -1.19 11.05 -0.05
C TYR A 119 -1.59 9.91 0.88
N PHE A 120 -1.96 10.22 2.11
CA PHE A 120 -2.55 9.24 3.02
C PHE A 120 -4.03 9.02 2.67
N SER A 121 -4.45 7.77 2.49
CA SER A 121 -5.83 7.46 2.15
C SER A 121 -6.58 6.70 3.23
N ASN A 122 -5.91 5.82 3.96
CA ASN A 122 -6.62 4.94 4.90
C ASN A 122 -5.73 4.36 6.00
N PHE A 123 -6.35 4.08 7.14
CA PHE A 123 -5.83 3.24 8.21
C PHE A 123 -6.96 2.33 8.71
N PHE A 124 -6.79 1.02 8.56
CA PHE A 124 -7.87 0.04 8.76
C PHE A 124 -7.34 -1.32 9.22
N CYS A 125 -8.25 -2.23 9.56
CA CYS A 125 -7.99 -3.66 9.74
C CYS A 125 -9.20 -4.43 9.19
N HIS A 126 -9.05 -5.70 8.85
CA HIS A 126 -10.16 -6.50 8.32
C HIS A 126 -10.99 -7.20 9.42
N TRP A 127 -10.47 -7.30 10.64
CA TRP A 127 -11.20 -7.80 11.81
C TRP A 127 -10.60 -7.21 13.09
N SER A 128 -11.38 -7.18 14.17
CA SER A 128 -10.95 -6.57 15.43
C SER A 128 -9.86 -7.40 16.09
N GLY A 129 -8.76 -6.73 16.45
CA GLY A 129 -7.54 -7.38 16.92
C GLY A 129 -6.62 -7.92 15.82
N GLY A 130 -7.00 -7.79 14.54
CA GLY A 130 -6.18 -8.19 13.39
C GLY A 130 -5.02 -7.24 13.08
N PRO A 131 -4.20 -7.59 12.05
CA PRO A 131 -3.16 -6.70 11.55
C PRO A 131 -3.80 -5.41 11.02
N HIS A 132 -3.12 -4.30 11.24
CA HIS A 132 -3.53 -3.01 10.73
C HIS A 132 -2.82 -2.72 9.41
N HIS A 133 -3.55 -2.08 8.50
CA HIS A 133 -3.11 -1.69 7.18
C HIS A 133 -3.15 -0.17 7.08
N LEU A 134 -2.17 0.40 6.38
CA LEU A 134 -2.10 1.81 6.04
C LEU A 134 -1.88 1.93 4.54
N SER A 135 -2.75 2.68 3.87
CA SER A 135 -2.70 2.85 2.42
C SER A 135 -2.28 4.27 2.04
N LEU A 136 -1.26 4.35 1.18
CA LEU A 136 -0.74 5.57 0.59
C LEU A 136 -1.05 5.59 -0.91
N VAL A 137 -1.61 6.69 -1.41
CA VAL A 137 -1.91 6.85 -2.83
C VAL A 137 -0.74 7.57 -3.51
N MET A 138 -0.19 6.98 -4.56
CA MET A 138 0.85 7.58 -5.39
C MET A 138 0.26 8.06 -6.72
N THR A 139 0.54 9.31 -7.08
CA THR A 139 0.00 9.94 -8.29
C THR A 139 1.06 10.66 -9.11
N ARG A 140 0.85 10.70 -10.44
CA ARG A 140 1.63 11.55 -11.35
C ARG A 140 1.17 12.99 -11.16
N SER A 141 2.12 13.90 -10.97
CA SER A 141 1.85 15.33 -10.78
C SER A 141 0.97 15.90 -11.90
N GLY A 142 -0.11 16.58 -11.51
CA GLY A 142 -1.08 17.18 -12.43
C GLY A 142 -2.02 16.19 -13.13
N SER A 143 -2.05 14.91 -12.74
CA SER A 143 -3.07 13.96 -13.21
C SER A 143 -4.45 14.22 -12.59
N ASP A 144 -5.50 13.59 -13.13
CA ASP A 144 -6.84 13.62 -12.50
C ASP A 144 -6.82 13.01 -11.09
N ALA A 145 -6.09 11.90 -10.92
CA ALA A 145 -5.90 11.28 -9.62
C ALA A 145 -5.19 12.22 -8.63
N ASP A 146 -4.14 12.92 -9.07
CA ASP A 146 -3.43 13.89 -8.24
C ASP A 146 -4.32 15.05 -7.80
N ARG A 147 -5.11 15.62 -8.73
CA ARG A 147 -6.09 16.67 -8.39
C ARG A 147 -7.14 16.20 -7.40
N PHE A 148 -7.67 15.00 -7.60
CA PHE A 148 -8.62 14.39 -6.67
C PHE A 148 -7.99 14.22 -5.28
N CYS A 149 -6.75 13.72 -5.22
CA CYS A 149 -6.06 13.50 -3.96
C CYS A 149 -5.76 14.82 -3.24
N LEU A 150 -5.35 15.87 -3.96
CA LEU A 150 -5.16 17.21 -3.38
C LEU A 150 -6.43 17.76 -2.70
N GLU A 151 -7.61 17.47 -3.25
CA GLU A 151 -8.88 17.95 -2.70
C GLU A 151 -9.37 17.11 -1.50
N HIS A 152 -9.05 15.81 -1.49
CA HIS A 152 -9.73 14.86 -0.59
C HIS A 152 -8.82 14.12 0.38
N LEU A 153 -7.50 14.13 0.19
CA LEU A 153 -6.55 13.33 0.98
C LEU A 153 -5.42 14.21 1.57
N PRO A 154 -4.97 13.94 2.81
CA PRO A 154 -3.79 14.61 3.35
C PRO A 154 -2.52 14.25 2.57
N PRO A 155 -1.72 15.22 2.09
CA PRO A 155 -0.42 14.94 1.49
C PRO A 155 0.55 14.41 2.55
N VAL A 156 1.48 13.54 2.13
CA VAL A 156 2.53 13.03 3.01
C VAL A 156 3.91 13.30 2.40
N ASP A 157 4.84 13.72 3.25
CA ASP A 157 6.25 13.86 2.87
C ASP A 157 6.96 12.50 3.01
N MET A 158 7.38 11.93 1.89
CA MET A 158 8.04 10.63 1.85
C MET A 158 9.48 10.66 2.37
N GLU A 159 10.12 11.82 2.51
CA GLU A 159 11.47 11.88 3.10
C GLU A 159 11.44 11.64 4.61
N THR A 160 10.38 12.10 5.27
CA THR A 160 10.22 12.08 6.73
C THR A 160 9.12 11.15 7.24
N ASN A 161 8.36 10.53 6.34
CA ASN A 161 7.25 9.62 6.68
C ASN A 161 7.66 8.55 7.72
N THR A 162 6.74 8.28 8.65
CA THR A 162 6.96 7.34 9.76
C THR A 162 6.93 5.88 9.32
N PHE A 163 6.18 5.56 8.28
CA PHE A 163 5.87 4.18 7.88
C PHE A 163 6.77 3.71 6.73
N LEU A 164 6.94 4.54 5.70
CA LEU A 164 7.73 4.21 4.52
C LEU A 164 8.46 5.46 4.03
N ARG A 165 9.78 5.41 3.97
CA ARG A 165 10.59 6.54 3.47
C ARG A 165 11.05 6.29 2.06
N ILE A 166 10.94 7.32 1.21
CA ILE A 166 11.54 7.35 -0.11
C ILE A 166 12.41 8.61 -0.18
N GLN A 167 13.71 8.42 -0.31
CA GLN A 167 14.71 9.48 -0.23
C GLN A 167 15.63 9.44 -1.44
N GLN A 168 16.11 10.60 -1.88
CA GLN A 168 17.13 10.68 -2.92
C GLN A 168 18.52 10.74 -2.26
N GLN A 169 19.39 9.78 -2.56
CA GLN A 169 20.76 9.71 -2.03
C GLN A 169 21.72 9.39 -3.18
N ASN A 170 22.71 10.26 -3.43
CA ASN A 170 23.73 10.09 -4.48
C ASN A 170 23.13 9.70 -5.84
N ASP A 171 22.15 10.47 -6.32
CA ASP A 171 21.38 10.24 -7.55
C ASP A 171 20.59 8.92 -7.62
N LYS A 172 20.45 8.22 -6.49
CA LYS A 172 19.64 7.00 -6.36
C LYS A 172 18.44 7.26 -5.47
N THR A 173 17.28 6.79 -5.92
CA THR A 173 16.10 6.69 -5.06
C THR A 173 16.30 5.50 -4.14
N MET A 174 16.17 5.72 -2.83
CA MET A 174 16.25 4.71 -1.79
C MET A 174 14.92 4.64 -1.05
N THR A 175 14.34 3.46 -0.96
CA THR A 175 13.14 3.23 -0.17
C THR A 175 13.47 2.39 1.05
N SER A 176 12.90 2.73 2.20
CA SER A 176 13.10 2.00 3.43
C SER A 176 11.86 1.94 4.29
N ILE A 177 11.76 0.87 5.08
CA ILE A 177 10.67 0.59 6.02
C ILE A 177 11.23 0.13 7.35
N VAL A 178 10.51 0.39 8.44
CA VAL A 178 10.84 -0.11 9.79
C VAL A 178 9.72 -1.01 10.27
N ASN A 179 10.02 -1.98 11.14
CA ASN A 179 9.01 -2.87 11.69
C ASN A 179 8.15 -2.17 12.75
N HIS A 180 7.15 -1.40 12.30
CA HIS A 180 6.18 -0.69 13.13
C HIS A 180 4.86 -1.46 13.31
N GLY A 181 4.78 -2.73 12.88
CA GLY A 181 3.58 -3.57 13.06
C GLY A 181 2.36 -3.19 12.21
N ILE A 182 2.53 -2.37 11.16
CA ILE A 182 1.46 -2.01 10.22
C ILE A 182 1.86 -2.51 8.82
N TRP A 183 0.89 -3.05 8.09
CA TRP A 183 1.03 -3.39 6.67
C TRP A 183 0.87 -2.13 5.84
N VAL A 184 1.91 -1.73 5.12
CA VAL A 184 1.90 -0.53 4.29
C VAL A 184 1.63 -0.93 2.85
N GLU A 185 0.61 -0.31 2.28
CA GLU A 185 0.12 -0.54 0.93
C GLU A 185 0.22 0.75 0.12
N ILE A 186 0.60 0.61 -1.14
CA ILE A 186 0.68 1.68 -2.12
C ILE A 186 -0.45 1.47 -3.13
N PHE A 187 -1.36 2.44 -3.21
CA PHE A 187 -2.34 2.54 -4.30
C PHE A 187 -1.74 3.39 -5.43
N TYR A 188 -1.24 2.72 -6.45
CA TYR A 188 -0.54 3.34 -7.57
C TYR A 188 -1.50 3.67 -8.71
N THR A 189 -1.57 4.93 -9.12
CA THR A 189 -2.59 5.46 -10.05
C THR A 189 -2.12 5.55 -11.49
N GLU A 190 -1.23 4.64 -11.90
CA GLU A 190 -0.84 4.46 -13.29
C GLU A 190 -0.85 2.99 -13.70
N ASN A 191 -1.11 2.72 -14.97
CA ASN A 191 -0.87 1.39 -15.55
C ASN A 191 0.63 1.06 -15.45
N VAL A 192 0.94 -0.23 -15.26
CA VAL A 192 2.31 -0.74 -15.22
C VAL A 192 2.59 -1.53 -16.49
N PRO A 193 3.34 -0.99 -17.47
CA PRO A 193 3.73 -1.75 -18.65
C PRO A 193 4.63 -2.93 -18.29
N ILE A 194 4.67 -3.96 -19.13
CA ILE A 194 5.54 -5.12 -19.01
C ILE A 194 6.36 -5.28 -20.30
N PRO A 195 7.71 -5.36 -20.23
CA PRO A 195 8.50 -4.90 -19.10
C PRO A 195 8.23 -3.40 -18.84
N PRO A 196 8.22 -2.93 -17.59
CA PRO A 196 8.17 -1.50 -17.36
C PRO A 196 9.36 -0.85 -18.04
N VAL A 197 9.15 0.30 -18.69
CA VAL A 197 10.26 1.09 -19.26
C VAL A 197 11.27 1.32 -18.13
N ASP A 198 12.54 0.96 -18.37
CA ASP A 198 13.67 0.89 -17.40
C ASP A 198 13.85 -0.39 -16.57
N ILE A 199 13.02 -1.42 -16.74
CA ILE A 199 13.15 -2.69 -16.02
C ILE A 199 13.40 -3.79 -17.03
N LYS A 200 14.63 -4.30 -17.11
CA LYS A 200 15.00 -5.32 -18.09
C LYS A 200 14.21 -6.64 -17.93
N ASN A 201 13.65 -6.94 -16.77
CA ASN A 201 12.82 -8.12 -16.49
C ASN A 201 11.92 -7.88 -15.27
N PRO A 202 10.62 -7.57 -15.39
CA PRO A 202 9.72 -7.72 -14.23
C PRO A 202 9.56 -9.22 -13.94
N GLU A 203 9.82 -9.61 -12.70
CA GLU A 203 9.81 -11.01 -12.30
C GLU A 203 8.44 -11.39 -11.72
N TRP A 204 7.96 -12.55 -12.18
CA TRP A 204 6.80 -13.21 -11.61
C TRP A 204 7.29 -14.32 -10.70
N PHE A 205 6.87 -14.30 -9.44
CA PHE A 205 7.18 -15.37 -8.50
C PHE A 205 5.94 -16.18 -8.18
N LEU A 206 6.16 -17.46 -7.94
CA LEU A 206 5.19 -18.29 -7.25
C LEU A 206 5.30 -17.96 -5.76
N ASN A 207 4.22 -17.51 -5.14
CA ASN A 207 4.15 -17.42 -3.69
C ASN A 207 3.72 -18.75 -3.10
N ASP A 208 3.95 -18.89 -1.79
CA ASP A 208 3.33 -19.92 -0.96
C ASP A 208 2.11 -19.31 -0.27
N PRO A 209 0.92 -19.28 -0.92
CA PRO A 209 -0.27 -18.75 -0.28
C PRO A 209 -0.56 -19.57 0.97
N GLU A 210 -0.75 -18.88 2.09
CA GLU A 210 -1.15 -19.56 3.31
C GLU A 210 -2.50 -20.26 3.07
N ASN A 211 -2.72 -21.39 3.74
CA ASN A 211 -4.04 -22.04 3.84
C ASN A 211 -4.99 -21.19 4.70
N VAL A 212 -5.02 -19.89 4.46
CA VAL A 212 -6.02 -18.97 4.99
C VAL A 212 -7.18 -19.14 4.02
N ASN A 213 -8.28 -19.73 4.50
CA ASN A 213 -9.55 -19.70 3.77
C ASN A 213 -9.88 -18.22 3.55
N PRO A 214 -9.68 -17.64 2.34
CA PRO A 214 -9.93 -16.23 2.13
C PRO A 214 -11.41 -16.07 2.38
N GLN A 215 -11.80 -15.28 3.38
CA GLN A 215 -13.21 -15.00 3.59
C GLN A 215 -13.78 -14.51 2.26
N GLN A 216 -14.72 -15.27 1.71
CA GLN A 216 -15.35 -14.94 0.45
C GLN A 216 -16.23 -13.70 0.66
N GLY A 217 -15.87 -12.59 0.02
CA GLY A 217 -16.65 -11.34 0.06
C GLY A 217 -15.79 -10.10 0.33
N GLU A 218 -16.45 -8.94 0.42
CA GLU A 218 -15.79 -7.69 0.80
C GLU A 218 -15.36 -7.74 2.27
N LEU A 219 -14.06 -7.60 2.52
CA LEU A 219 -13.50 -7.57 3.88
C LEU A 219 -13.53 -6.13 4.41
N GLN A 220 -14.69 -5.74 4.92
CA GLN A 220 -14.90 -4.41 5.46
C GLN A 220 -14.36 -4.30 6.89
N LYS A 221 -13.84 -3.11 7.19
CA LYS A 221 -13.33 -2.71 8.49
C LYS A 221 -14.42 -2.83 9.55
N PRO A 222 -14.14 -3.49 10.69
CA PRO A 222 -15.14 -3.65 11.73
C PRO A 222 -15.37 -2.33 12.49
N ASP A 223 -16.62 -2.08 12.89
CA ASP A 223 -17.01 -0.84 13.58
C ASP A 223 -16.46 -0.74 15.01
N ASP A 224 -16.03 -1.84 15.63
CA ASP A 224 -15.61 -1.91 17.03
C ASP A 224 -14.09 -1.78 17.26
N CYS A 225 -13.28 -1.67 16.19
CA CYS A 225 -11.84 -1.52 16.35
C CYS A 225 -11.45 -0.15 16.93
N ARG A 226 -10.90 -0.15 18.14
CA ARG A 226 -10.49 1.07 18.87
C ARG A 226 -9.26 1.76 18.26
N THR A 227 -8.46 1.03 17.49
CA THR A 227 -7.19 1.51 16.94
C THR A 227 -7.40 2.28 15.64
N CYS A 228 -8.16 1.72 14.70
CA CYS A 228 -8.42 2.37 13.41
C CYS A 228 -9.82 3.00 13.30
N ASN A 229 -10.71 2.79 14.29
CA ASN A 229 -11.80 3.69 14.70
C ASN A 229 -11.54 5.20 14.52
N VAL A 230 -12.32 5.96 13.74
CA VAL A 230 -12.54 7.38 14.11
C VAL A 230 -13.48 7.38 15.31
N ASP A 231 -13.02 7.94 16.44
CA ASP A 231 -13.83 8.04 17.65
C ASP A 231 -14.97 9.05 17.37
N ARG A 232 -16.22 8.61 17.49
CA ARG A 232 -17.40 9.47 17.34
C ARG A 232 -17.88 9.96 18.69
#